data_AF-A0A1F7U1Z7-F1
#
_entry.id   AF-A0A1F7U1Z7-F1
#
_cell.length_a   1.000
_cell.length_b   1.000
_cell.length_c   1.000
_cell.angle_alpha   90.00
_cell.angle_beta   90.00
_cell.angle_gamma   90.00
#
_symmetry.space_group_name_H-M   'P 1'
#
loop_
_entity.id
_entity.type
_entity.pdbx_description
1 polymer ?
#
loop_
_entity_poly.entity_id
_entity_poly.type
_entity_poly.pdbx_seq_one_letter_code
_entity_poly.pdbx_strand_id
1 'polypeptide(L)'
;MEQNLKKVCPECFSKLKELQKLCQGCGYKIELVTADEEIERFLRRPSPGGLLWTQAYAFGTRQYLWFVLSILPITGFVALPMMFAFGRRWSWRVGGWGSFTEFKERQVLMDRIGIAWILFLVLIYLYFRFRG
;
A
#
# COMPACT_ATOMS: atom_id res chain seq x y z
N MET A 1 26.12 1.62 -18.33
CA MET A 1 24.70 1.87 -17.99
C MET A 1 23.87 0.94 -18.85
N GLU A 2 23.67 -0.28 -18.35
CA GLU A 2 23.12 -1.41 -19.08
C GLU A 2 21.61 -1.29 -19.28
N GLN A 3 21.20 -1.56 -20.51
CA GLN A 3 19.85 -1.45 -21.03
C GLN A 3 18.94 -2.52 -20.44
N ASN A 4 17.91 -2.12 -19.69
CA ASN A 4 16.72 -2.95 -19.49
C ASN A 4 15.62 -2.40 -20.40
N LEU A 5 15.79 -2.59 -21.72
CA LEU A 5 14.73 -2.35 -22.71
C LEU A 5 13.64 -3.41 -22.49
N LYS A 6 12.75 -3.14 -21.53
CA LYS A 6 11.44 -3.81 -21.49
C LYS A 6 10.78 -3.59 -22.85
N LYS A 7 10.22 -4.66 -23.41
CA LYS A 7 9.56 -4.69 -24.71
C LYS A 7 8.38 -3.71 -24.75
N VAL A 8 8.64 -2.43 -25.04
CA VAL A 8 7.59 -1.42 -25.23
C VAL A 8 7.05 -1.57 -26.65
N CYS A 9 5.74 -1.76 -26.80
CA CYS A 9 5.10 -1.79 -28.11
C CYS A 9 5.36 -0.46 -28.85
N PRO A 10 5.91 -0.49 -30.09
CA PRO A 10 6.24 0.72 -30.85
C PRO A 10 5.04 1.65 -31.07
N GLU A 11 3.84 1.09 -31.27
CA GLU A 11 2.60 1.85 -31.45
C GLU A 11 2.13 2.56 -30.17
N CYS A 12 2.30 1.93 -29.02
CA CYS A 12 1.96 2.55 -27.74
C CYS A 12 2.91 3.70 -27.43
N PHE A 13 4.19 3.55 -27.78
CA PHE A 13 5.21 4.58 -27.57
C PHE A 13 4.99 5.80 -28.47
N SER A 14 4.61 5.62 -29.74
CA SER A 14 4.34 6.72 -30.66
C SER A 14 3.15 7.57 -30.20
N LYS A 15 2.04 6.92 -29.81
CA LYS A 15 0.86 7.59 -29.25
C LYS A 15 1.20 8.36 -27.97
N LEU A 16 2.05 7.80 -27.11
CA LEU A 16 2.45 8.47 -25.88
C LEU A 16 3.31 9.71 -26.15
N LYS A 17 4.18 9.68 -27.15
CA LYS A 17 4.98 10.84 -27.56
C LYS A 17 4.10 11.98 -28.08
N GLU A 18 3.02 11.67 -28.79
CA GLU A 18 2.02 12.67 -29.20
C GLU A 18 1.28 13.26 -28.00
N LEU A 19 0.79 12.42 -27.09
CA LEU A 19 0.19 12.87 -25.83
C LEU A 19 1.14 13.70 -24.97
N GLN A 20 2.42 13.37 -24.94
CA GLN A 20 3.40 14.09 -24.14
C GLN A 20 3.70 15.48 -24.70
N LYS A 21 3.65 15.67 -26.03
CA LYS A 21 3.72 17.00 -26.64
C LYS A 21 2.51 17.86 -26.25
N LEU A 22 1.33 17.26 -26.14
CA LEU A 22 0.12 17.95 -25.65
C LEU A 22 0.26 18.31 -24.15
N CYS A 23 0.79 17.40 -23.33
CA CYS A 23 0.94 17.60 -21.89
C CYS A 23 2.15 18.46 -21.48
N GLN A 24 3.07 18.82 -22.39
CA GLN A 24 4.20 19.71 -22.07
C GLN A 24 3.74 21.08 -21.52
N GLY A 25 2.55 21.54 -21.88
CA GLY A 25 1.95 22.77 -21.31
C GLY A 25 1.44 22.63 -19.87
N CYS A 26 1.25 21.41 -19.36
CA CYS A 26 0.62 21.14 -18.06
C CYS A 26 1.62 20.84 -16.94
N GLY A 27 2.89 20.58 -17.28
CA GLY A 27 3.94 20.20 -16.32
C GLY A 27 3.90 18.74 -15.83
N TYR A 28 2.97 17.92 -16.32
CA TYR A 28 2.86 16.50 -15.97
C TYR A 28 3.62 15.60 -16.96
N LYS A 29 4.31 14.58 -16.43
CA LYS A 29 5.03 13.57 -17.23
C LYS A 29 4.20 12.29 -17.31
N ILE A 30 3.87 11.86 -18.53
CA ILE A 30 3.20 10.58 -18.79
C ILE A 30 4.29 9.50 -18.95
N GLU A 31 4.13 8.37 -18.28
CA GLU A 31 5.06 7.23 -18.35
C GLU A 31 4.29 5.95 -18.70
N LEU A 32 4.79 5.17 -19.66
CA LEU A 32 4.36 3.78 -19.88
C LEU A 32 5.01 2.93 -18.80
N VAL A 33 4.18 2.34 -17.95
CA VAL A 33 4.60 1.43 -16.88
C VAL A 33 3.93 0.09 -17.15
N THR A 34 4.68 -1.01 -17.10
CA THR A 34 4.05 -2.34 -17.26
C THR A 34 3.20 -2.68 -16.03
N ALA A 35 2.20 -3.56 -16.20
CA ALA A 35 1.38 -4.00 -15.07
C ALA A 35 2.24 -4.52 -13.90
N ASP A 36 3.28 -5.31 -14.20
CA ASP A 36 4.21 -5.84 -13.19
C ASP A 36 4.98 -4.74 -12.44
N GLU A 37 5.39 -3.67 -13.14
CA GLU A 37 6.08 -2.55 -12.51
C GLU A 37 5.16 -1.74 -11.59
N GLU A 38 3.89 -1.57 -11.96
CA GLU A 38 2.91 -0.92 -11.10
C GLU A 38 2.70 -1.73 -9.82
N ILE A 39 2.55 -3.06 -9.97
CA ILE A 39 2.41 -4.00 -8.86
C ILE A 39 3.60 -3.88 -7.92
N GLU A 40 4.82 -4.00 -8.44
CA GLU A 40 6.03 -3.88 -7.62
C GLU A 40 6.13 -2.53 -6.90
N ARG A 41 5.82 -1.43 -7.61
CA ARG A 41 5.84 -0.08 -7.03
C ARG A 41 4.86 0.04 -5.87
N PHE A 42 3.66 -0.54 -6.01
CA PHE A 42 2.66 -0.56 -4.95
C PHE A 42 3.09 -1.42 -3.76
N LEU A 43 3.63 -2.62 -4.01
CA LEU A 43 4.10 -3.54 -2.98
C LEU A 43 5.29 -3.01 -2.18
N ARG A 44 6.08 -2.09 -2.75
CA ARG A 44 7.21 -1.45 -2.05
C ARG A 44 6.77 -0.32 -1.13
N ARG A 45 5.58 0.25 -1.31
CA ARG A 45 5.11 1.37 -0.49
C ARG A 45 4.76 0.88 0.92
N PRO A 46 5.14 1.64 1.97
CA PRO A 46 4.74 1.32 3.32
C PRO A 46 3.22 1.44 3.48
N SER A 47 2.70 0.73 4.48
CA SER A 47 1.28 0.55 4.73
C SER A 47 0.86 1.20 6.05
N PRO A 48 0.24 2.40 6.02
CA PRO A 48 -0.24 3.06 7.23
C PRO A 48 -1.12 2.18 8.11
N GLY A 49 -1.98 1.35 7.52
CA GLY A 49 -2.83 0.41 8.27
C GLY A 49 -2.01 -0.56 9.11
N GLY A 50 -0.88 -1.04 8.58
CA GLY A 50 0.04 -1.92 9.29
C GLY A 50 0.77 -1.28 10.48
N LEU A 51 0.84 0.05 10.52
CA LEU A 51 1.43 0.83 11.62
C LEU A 51 0.37 1.25 12.65
N LEU A 52 -0.74 1.79 12.16
CA LEU A 52 -1.77 2.45 12.96
C LEU A 52 -2.73 1.45 13.62
N TRP A 53 -2.86 0.25 13.05
CA TRP A 53 -3.65 -0.83 13.64
C TRP A 53 -3.16 -2.22 13.19
N THR A 54 -1.96 -2.60 13.65
CA THR A 54 -1.25 -3.82 13.24
C THR A 54 -2.10 -5.09 13.28
N GLN A 55 -2.86 -5.31 14.36
CA GLN A 55 -3.67 -6.53 14.54
C GLN A 55 -4.80 -6.60 13.51
N ALA A 56 -5.60 -5.53 13.40
CA ALA A 56 -6.70 -5.46 12.44
C ALA A 56 -6.17 -5.53 11.00
N TYR A 57 -5.03 -4.92 10.73
CA TYR A 57 -4.37 -4.99 9.44
C TYR A 57 -3.91 -6.42 9.10
N ALA A 58 -3.21 -7.10 10.00
CA ALA A 58 -2.72 -8.46 9.77
C ALA A 58 -3.89 -9.42 9.50
N PHE A 59 -4.97 -9.31 10.27
CA PHE A 59 -6.19 -10.09 10.03
C PHE A 59 -6.85 -9.71 8.69
N GLY A 60 -7.09 -8.42 8.45
CA GLY A 60 -7.78 -7.91 7.27
C GLY A 60 -7.06 -8.18 5.95
N THR A 61 -5.74 -8.36 5.99
CA THR A 61 -4.88 -8.67 4.83
C THR A 61 -4.50 -10.15 4.74
N ARG A 62 -5.24 -11.03 5.43
CA ARG A 62 -5.10 -12.50 5.41
C ARG A 62 -3.71 -13.00 5.89
N GLN A 63 -3.06 -12.24 6.76
CA GLN A 63 -1.77 -12.59 7.38
C GLN A 63 -1.98 -13.14 8.79
N TYR A 64 -2.75 -14.23 8.91
CA TYR A 64 -3.23 -14.74 10.20
C TYR A 64 -2.11 -15.15 11.17
N LEU A 65 -0.98 -15.63 10.66
CA LEU A 65 0.19 -15.92 11.49
C LEU A 65 0.71 -14.66 12.18
N TRP A 66 0.86 -13.57 11.43
CA TRP A 66 1.28 -12.28 11.97
C TRP A 66 0.25 -11.68 12.92
N PHE A 67 -1.04 -11.93 12.68
CA PHE A 67 -2.09 -11.55 13.62
C PHE A 67 -1.88 -12.23 14.98
N VAL A 68 -1.73 -13.56 15.03
CA VAL A 68 -1.50 -14.29 16.29
C VAL A 68 -0.21 -13.83 16.97
N LEU A 69 0.88 -13.67 16.21
CA LEU A 69 2.14 -13.16 16.74
C LEU A 69 2.01 -11.73 17.28
N SER A 70 1.20 -10.87 16.68
CA SER A 70 1.06 -9.48 17.12
C SER A 70 0.29 -9.29 18.44
N ILE A 71 -0.41 -10.33 18.92
CA ILE A 71 -1.14 -10.31 20.19
C ILE A 71 -0.18 -10.42 21.38
N LEU A 72 0.91 -11.16 21.22
CA LEU A 72 1.92 -11.31 22.26
C LEU A 72 2.72 -10.00 22.37
N PRO A 73 2.93 -9.42 23.58
CA PRO A 73 3.53 -8.10 23.73
C PRO A 73 4.91 -7.95 23.06
N ILE A 74 5.79 -8.94 23.22
CA ILE A 74 7.16 -8.92 22.70
C ILE A 74 7.16 -8.91 21.17
N THR A 75 6.43 -9.85 20.57
CA THR A 75 6.36 -9.97 19.11
C THR A 75 5.46 -8.91 18.48
N GLY A 76 4.58 -8.25 19.24
CA GLY A 76 3.82 -7.08 18.81
C GLY A 76 4.71 -5.89 18.41
N PHE A 77 5.73 -5.59 19.21
CA PHE A 77 6.72 -4.53 18.88
C PHE A 77 7.52 -4.83 17.61
N VAL A 78 7.73 -6.12 17.29
CA VAL A 78 8.39 -6.55 16.05
C VAL A 78 7.41 -6.56 14.87
N ALA A 79 6.18 -7.01 15.10
CA ALA A 79 5.14 -7.12 14.08
C ALA A 79 4.79 -5.75 13.49
N LEU A 80 4.78 -4.70 14.30
CA LEU A 80 4.43 -3.34 13.87
C LEU A 80 5.35 -2.79 12.75
N PRO A 81 6.68 -2.67 12.93
CA PRO A 81 7.56 -2.18 11.85
C PRO A 81 7.57 -3.15 10.65
N MET A 82 7.42 -4.45 10.90
CA MET A 82 7.38 -5.47 9.86
C MET A 82 6.12 -5.36 8.99
N MET A 83 4.94 -5.18 9.59
CA MET A 83 3.68 -4.99 8.86
C MET A 83 3.66 -3.66 8.11
N PHE A 84 4.24 -2.61 8.69
CA PHE A 84 4.36 -1.31 8.03
C PHE A 84 5.21 -1.38 6.75
N ALA A 85 6.38 -2.02 6.80
CA ALA A 85 7.32 -2.05 5.68
C ALA A 85 7.06 -3.18 4.67
N PHE A 86 6.67 -4.36 5.16
CA PHE A 86 6.61 -5.59 4.36
C PHE A 86 5.23 -6.24 4.29
N GLY A 87 4.26 -5.75 5.07
CA GLY A 87 2.93 -6.37 5.15
C GLY A 87 2.25 -6.54 3.79
N ARG A 88 2.35 -5.55 2.89
CA ARG A 88 1.80 -5.67 1.53
C ARG A 88 2.48 -6.78 0.72
N ARG A 89 3.80 -6.89 0.81
CA ARG A 89 4.58 -7.91 0.07
C ARG A 89 4.24 -9.31 0.55
N TRP A 90 4.13 -9.51 1.86
CA TRP A 90 3.75 -10.81 2.39
C TRP A 90 2.31 -11.15 2.08
N SER A 91 1.38 -10.22 2.31
CA SER A 91 -0.03 -10.41 1.96
C SER A 91 -0.21 -10.78 0.49
N TRP A 92 0.54 -10.17 -0.43
CA TRP A 92 0.49 -10.55 -1.84
C TRP A 92 0.94 -12.00 -2.11
N ARG A 93 1.99 -12.46 -1.42
CA ARG A 93 2.52 -13.82 -1.58
C ARG A 93 1.64 -14.90 -0.95
N VAL A 94 1.07 -14.65 0.24
CA VAL A 94 0.37 -15.67 1.02
C VAL A 94 -1.15 -15.53 1.05
N GLY A 95 -1.69 -14.37 0.66
CA GLY A 95 -3.11 -14.04 0.87
C GLY A 95 -4.09 -14.67 -0.12
N GLY A 96 -3.60 -15.36 -1.16
CA GLY A 96 -4.47 -16.04 -2.15
C GLY A 96 -5.49 -15.10 -2.80
N TRP A 97 -5.04 -13.94 -3.27
CA TRP A 97 -5.89 -12.94 -3.90
C TRP A 97 -6.29 -13.36 -5.32
N GLY A 98 -7.53 -13.10 -5.74
CA GLY A 98 -8.00 -13.45 -7.08
C GLY A 98 -7.46 -12.52 -8.16
N SER A 99 -7.20 -11.25 -7.81
CA SER A 99 -6.61 -10.27 -8.73
C SER A 99 -5.81 -9.20 -7.97
N PHE A 100 -4.95 -8.48 -8.69
CA PHE A 100 -4.23 -7.35 -8.11
C PHE A 100 -5.16 -6.20 -7.72
N THR A 101 -6.25 -5.98 -8.46
CA THR A 101 -7.24 -4.94 -8.15
C THR A 101 -7.94 -5.22 -6.82
N GLU A 102 -8.41 -6.46 -6.62
CA GLU A 102 -9.02 -6.91 -5.34
C GLU A 102 -8.04 -6.70 -4.17
N PHE A 103 -6.78 -7.11 -4.36
CA PHE A 103 -5.73 -6.90 -3.37
C PHE A 103 -5.52 -5.40 -3.06
N LYS A 104 -5.37 -4.56 -4.09
CA LYS A 104 -5.10 -3.13 -3.96
C LYS A 104 -6.23 -2.42 -3.22
N GLU A 105 -7.48 -2.71 -3.57
CA GLU A 105 -8.66 -2.17 -2.89
C GLU A 105 -8.69 -2.56 -1.42
N ARG A 106 -8.41 -3.84 -1.12
CA ARG A 106 -8.36 -4.33 0.26
C ARG A 106 -7.26 -3.66 1.08
N GLN A 107 -6.07 -3.46 0.51
CA GLN A 107 -4.97 -2.77 1.17
C GLN A 107 -5.33 -1.30 1.47
N VAL A 108 -5.88 -0.59 0.49
CA VAL A 108 -6.30 0.81 0.65
C VAL A 108 -7.42 0.94 1.68
N LEU A 109 -8.37 0.01 1.70
CA LEU A 109 -9.43 -0.04 2.71
C LEU A 109 -8.82 -0.17 4.11
N MET A 110 -7.87 -1.08 4.31
CA MET A 110 -7.23 -1.26 5.62
C MET A 110 -6.40 -0.05 6.06
N ASP A 111 -5.73 0.64 5.14
CA ASP A 111 -5.02 1.88 5.44
C ASP A 111 -5.97 2.98 5.90
N ARG A 112 -7.11 3.15 5.21
CA ARG A 112 -8.14 4.12 5.58
C ARG A 112 -8.73 3.81 6.95
N ILE A 113 -9.02 2.55 7.24
CA ILE A 113 -9.52 2.12 8.55
C ILE A 113 -8.49 2.44 9.64
N GLY A 114 -7.21 2.13 9.42
CA GLY A 114 -6.14 2.44 10.38
C GLY A 114 -6.02 3.94 10.66
N ILE A 115 -6.09 4.79 9.62
CA ILE A 115 -6.07 6.25 9.77
C ILE A 115 -7.32 6.74 10.53
N ALA A 116 -8.51 6.27 10.16
CA ALA A 116 -9.76 6.63 10.80
C ALA A 116 -9.76 6.25 12.30
N TRP A 117 -9.20 5.09 12.64
CA TRP A 117 -9.07 4.63 14.01
C TRP A 117 -8.22 5.57 14.86
N ILE A 118 -7.07 6.01 14.36
CA ILE A 118 -6.20 6.95 15.07
C ILE A 118 -6.88 8.32 15.22
N LEU A 119 -7.53 8.81 14.17
CA LEU A 119 -8.30 10.06 14.26
C LEU A 119 -9.40 9.97 15.32
N PHE A 120 -10.10 8.83 15.38
CA PHE A 120 -11.11 8.58 16.40
C PHE A 120 -10.53 8.59 17.82
N LEU A 121 -9.39 7.93 18.05
CA LEU A 121 -8.72 7.94 19.36
C LEU A 121 -8.23 9.34 19.76
N VAL A 122 -7.72 10.12 18.81
CA VAL A 122 -7.31 11.51 19.04
C VAL A 122 -8.52 12.38 19.41
N LEU A 123 -9.64 12.25 18.71
CA LEU A 123 -10.87 13.00 19.02
C LEU A 123 -11.41 12.64 20.42
N ILE A 124 -11.39 11.36 20.78
CA ILE A 124 -11.74 10.90 22.13
C ILE A 124 -10.81 11.54 23.17
N TYR A 125 -9.50 11.48 22.94
CA TYR A 125 -8.51 12.07 23.84
C TYR A 125 -8.76 13.58 24.04
N LEU A 126 -8.95 14.33 22.96
CA LEU A 126 -9.22 15.77 23.02
C LEU A 126 -10.54 16.07 23.75
N TYR A 127 -11.59 15.28 23.48
CA TYR A 127 -12.87 15.39 24.16
C TYR A 127 -12.71 15.26 25.68
N PHE A 128 -12.03 14.21 26.15
CA PHE A 128 -11.78 14.01 27.58
C PHE A 128 -10.84 15.07 28.17
N ARG A 129 -9.84 15.52 27.41
CA ARG A 129 -8.85 16.51 27.87
C ARG A 129 -9.41 17.91 28.10
N PHE A 130 -10.41 18.32 27.30
CA PHE A 130 -11.00 19.66 27.36
C PHE A 130 -12.36 19.71 28.05
N ARG A 131 -13.03 18.56 28.26
CA ARG A 131 -14.34 18.49 28.93
C ARG A 131 -14.28 17.89 30.34
N GLY A 132 -13.20 17.19 30.69
CA GLY A 132 -12.87 16.78 32.06
C GLY A 132 -11.91 17.77 32.70
#